data_AF-A0A352AYV0-F1
#
_entry.id   AF-A0A352AYV0-F1
#
_cell.length_a   1.000
_cell.length_b   1.000
_cell.length_c   1.000
_cell.angle_alpha   90.00
_cell.angle_beta   90.00
_cell.angle_gamma   90.00
#
_symmetry.space_group_name_H-M   'P 1'
#
loop_
_entity.id
_entity.type
_entity.pdbx_description
1 polymer ?
#
loop_
_entity_poly.entity_id
_entity_poly.type
_entity_poly.pdbx_seq_one_letter_code
_entity_poly.pdbx_strand_id
1 'polypeptide(L)'
;MTAIRWISNQELFASFGYARAIEAIGQLLESGFDPATDKQRTFVNFEHGQGLVMPSEIGDFAGLKFVTVAPKNPKHNLDRIQGIYSLFDSKTLTPLAQCDGAA
;
A
#
# COMPACT_ATOMS: atom_id res chain seq x y z
N MET A 1 -3.74 -22.89 -8.83
CA MET A 1 -3.52 -21.43 -8.90
C MET A 1 -2.14 -21.16 -8.35
N THR A 2 -1.29 -20.43 -9.08
CA THR A 2 0.04 -20.05 -8.59
C THR A 2 -0.12 -19.10 -7.41
N ALA A 3 0.75 -19.21 -6.39
CA ALA A 3 0.74 -18.27 -5.27
C ALA A 3 0.99 -16.84 -5.78
N ILE A 4 0.27 -15.86 -5.22
CA ILE A 4 0.51 -14.44 -5.51
C ILE A 4 1.94 -14.10 -5.08
N ARG A 5 2.68 -13.37 -5.92
CA ARG A 5 4.06 -12.97 -5.61
C ARG A 5 4.06 -12.04 -4.40
N TRP A 6 4.78 -12.43 -3.34
CA TRP A 6 5.10 -11.58 -2.21
C TRP A 6 6.41 -10.81 -2.45
N ILE A 7 6.44 -9.53 -2.14
CA ILE A 7 7.60 -8.64 -2.24
C ILE A 7 7.89 -8.10 -0.83
N SER A 8 9.05 -8.44 -0.27
CA SER A 8 9.43 -8.01 1.08
C SER A 8 9.85 -6.54 1.12
N ASN A 9 9.87 -5.94 2.32
CA ASN A 9 10.44 -4.61 2.53
C ASN A 9 11.90 -4.53 2.04
N GLN A 10 12.71 -5.56 2.29
CA GLN A 10 14.10 -5.64 1.85
C GLN A 10 14.20 -5.62 0.32
N GLU A 11 13.34 -6.36 -0.38
CA GLU A 11 13.31 -6.35 -1.84
C GLU A 11 12.86 -4.99 -2.40
N LEU A 12 11.86 -4.35 -1.79
CA LEU A 12 11.40 -3.00 -2.15
C LEU A 12 12.53 -1.97 -2.02
N PHE A 13 13.22 -1.94 -0.89
CA PHE A 13 14.30 -0.98 -0.65
C PHE A 13 15.52 -1.26 -1.53
N ALA A 14 15.87 -2.53 -1.75
CA ALA A 14 17.02 -2.89 -2.59
C ALA A 14 16.78 -2.64 -4.09
N SER A 15 15.56 -2.86 -4.57
CA SER A 15 15.25 -2.78 -6.02
C SER A 15 14.74 -1.42 -6.46
N PHE A 16 14.03 -0.70 -5.57
CA PHE A 16 13.38 0.56 -5.88
C PHE A 16 13.99 1.71 -5.06
N GLY A 17 13.96 1.58 -3.73
CA GLY A 17 14.56 2.57 -2.81
C GLY A 17 13.90 3.95 -2.84
N TYR A 18 14.33 4.82 -1.94
CA TYR A 18 13.70 6.14 -1.75
C TYR A 18 13.80 7.05 -2.97
N ALA A 19 14.96 7.09 -3.65
CA ALA A 19 15.17 8.00 -4.76
C ALA A 19 14.18 7.77 -5.91
N ARG A 20 13.99 6.51 -6.32
CA ARG A 20 13.04 6.14 -7.39
C ARG A 20 11.60 6.31 -6.93
N ALA A 21 11.31 6.09 -5.65
CA ALA A 21 9.97 6.33 -5.10
C ALA A 21 9.59 7.81 -5.13
N ILE A 22 10.51 8.69 -4.72
CA ILE A 22 10.32 10.14 -4.76
C ILE A 22 10.12 10.59 -6.21
N GLU A 23 10.98 10.12 -7.12
CA GLU A 23 10.87 10.44 -8.55
C GLU A 23 9.53 9.99 -9.13
N ALA A 24 9.09 8.75 -8.87
CA ALA A 24 7.84 8.22 -9.38
C ALA A 24 6.62 9.00 -8.87
N ILE A 25 6.61 9.39 -7.59
CA ILE A 25 5.55 10.23 -7.02
C ILE A 25 5.56 11.62 -7.67
N GLY A 26 6.74 12.22 -7.83
CA GLY A 26 6.90 13.52 -8.47
C GLY A 26 6.37 13.53 -9.91
N GLN A 27 6.81 12.56 -10.73
CA GLN A 27 6.36 12.41 -12.11
C GLN A 27 4.84 12.21 -12.21
N LEU A 28 4.26 11.43 -11.30
CA LEU A 28 2.81 11.23 -11.27
C LEU A 28 2.07 12.55 -11.02
N LEU A 29 2.47 13.30 -9.99
CA LEU A 29 1.82 14.57 -9.65
C LEU A 29 2.00 15.60 -10.76
N GLU A 30 3.19 15.68 -11.36
CA GLU A 30 3.49 16.55 -12.49
C GLU A 30 2.71 16.17 -13.76
N SER A 31 2.33 14.90 -13.92
CA SER A 31 1.50 14.44 -15.04
C SER A 31 0.02 14.84 -14.92
N GLY A 32 -0.37 15.51 -13.82
CA GLY A 32 -1.71 16.05 -13.62
C GLY A 32 -2.64 15.16 -12.82
N PHE A 33 -2.14 14.07 -12.22
CA PHE A 33 -2.91 13.29 -11.26
C PHE A 33 -3.21 14.13 -10.01
N ASP A 34 -4.50 14.32 -9.71
CA ASP A 34 -4.96 15.01 -8.50
C ASP A 34 -5.36 13.99 -7.42
N PRO A 35 -4.55 13.82 -6.34
CA PRO A 35 -4.86 12.88 -5.27
C PRO A 35 -6.18 13.18 -4.54
N ALA A 36 -6.68 14.41 -4.59
CA ALA A 36 -7.97 14.76 -3.98
C ALA A 36 -9.17 14.14 -4.72
N THR A 37 -8.98 13.76 -5.98
CA THR A 37 -10.02 13.13 -6.82
C THR A 37 -9.97 11.60 -6.81
N ASP A 38 -8.96 11.01 -6.16
CA ASP A 38 -8.84 9.56 -6.04
C ASP A 38 -9.85 8.98 -5.04
N LYS A 39 -9.87 7.65 -4.94
CA LYS A 39 -10.79 6.89 -4.09
C LYS A 39 -10.57 7.24 -2.61
N GLN A 40 -11.68 7.48 -1.91
CA GLN A 40 -11.65 7.83 -0.49
C GLN A 40 -11.13 6.66 0.37
N ARG A 41 -10.29 7.00 1.36
CA ARG A 41 -9.87 6.03 2.38
C ARG A 41 -11.02 5.76 3.35
N THR A 42 -11.13 4.52 3.81
CA THR A 42 -12.12 4.10 4.81
C THR A 42 -11.43 3.66 6.09
N PHE A 43 -12.06 3.95 7.23
CA PHE A 43 -11.58 3.54 8.55
C PHE A 43 -12.41 2.37 9.08
N VAL A 44 -11.73 1.39 9.67
CA VAL A 44 -12.34 0.23 10.34
C VAL A 44 -11.88 0.24 11.79
N ASN A 45 -12.81 0.30 12.73
CA ASN A 45 -12.45 0.26 14.15
C ASN A 45 -12.28 -1.19 14.62
N PHE A 46 -11.22 -1.44 15.39
CA PHE A 46 -11.00 -2.67 16.12
C PHE A 46 -10.91 -2.37 17.62
N GLU A 47 -11.05 -3.40 18.46
CA GLU A 47 -10.98 -3.24 19.93
C GLU A 47 -9.65 -2.60 20.40
N HIS A 48 -8.56 -2.84 19.67
CA HIS A 48 -7.21 -2.43 20.08
C HIS A 48 -6.52 -1.46 19.10
N GLY A 49 -7.27 -0.87 18.17
CA GLY A 49 -6.71 -0.01 17.16
C GLY A 49 -7.67 0.28 16.01
N GLN A 50 -7.10 0.62 14.85
CA GLN A 50 -7.87 0.94 13.65
C GLN A 50 -7.21 0.32 12.41
N GLY A 51 -8.01 -0.12 11.47
CA GLY A 51 -7.61 -0.41 10.09
C GLY A 51 -7.93 0.78 9.20
N LEU A 52 -7.08 1.01 8.19
CA LEU A 52 -7.34 1.92 7.09
C LEU A 52 -7.31 1.12 5.80
N VAL A 53 -8.39 1.24 5.02
CA VAL A 53 -8.50 0.72 3.66
C VAL A 53 -8.27 1.89 2.71
N MET A 54 -7.23 1.81 1.90
CA MET A 54 -6.76 2.89 1.02
C MET A 54 -6.68 2.37 -0.42
N PRO A 55 -7.80 2.40 -1.15
CA PRO A 55 -7.82 2.06 -2.57
C PRO A 55 -7.26 3.20 -3.42
N SER A 56 -6.69 2.86 -4.58
CA SER A 56 -6.24 3.81 -5.61
C SER A 56 -6.26 3.12 -6.97
N GLU A 57 -6.31 3.88 -8.05
CA GLU A 57 -6.22 3.35 -9.41
C GLU A 57 -5.52 4.34 -10.34
N ILE A 58 -4.60 3.82 -11.15
CA ILE A 58 -3.79 4.59 -12.06
C ILE A 58 -3.38 3.75 -13.27
N GLY A 59 -3.68 4.26 -14.47
CA GLY A 59 -3.30 3.62 -15.72
C GLY A 59 -3.82 2.17 -15.78
N ASP A 60 -2.92 1.22 -16.00
CA ASP A 60 -3.27 -0.20 -16.06
C ASP A 60 -3.38 -0.89 -14.68
N PHE A 61 -3.21 -0.18 -13.56
CA PHE A 61 -3.17 -0.76 -12.22
C PHE A 61 -4.26 -0.24 -11.28
N ALA A 62 -4.81 -1.16 -10.48
CA ALA A 62 -5.55 -0.84 -9.27
C ALA A 62 -4.75 -1.29 -8.04
N GLY A 63 -4.85 -0.54 -6.95
CA GLY A 63 -4.11 -0.77 -5.72
C GLY A 63 -5.02 -0.77 -4.50
N LEU A 64 -4.73 -1.64 -3.54
CA LEU A 64 -5.36 -1.64 -2.23
C LEU A 64 -4.31 -1.73 -1.13
N LYS A 65 -4.14 -0.64 -0.39
CA LYS A 65 -3.35 -0.64 0.83
C LYS A 65 -4.28 -0.87 2.03
N PHE A 66 -4.02 -1.93 2.79
CA PHE A 66 -4.64 -2.16 4.09
C PHE A 66 -3.59 -2.05 5.17
N VAL A 67 -3.70 -1.01 6.00
CA VAL A 67 -2.80 -0.80 7.15
C VAL A 67 -3.58 -0.83 8.44
N THR A 68 -2.96 -1.36 9.48
CA THR A 68 -3.48 -1.31 10.85
C THR A 68 -2.63 -0.38 11.68
N VAL A 69 -3.26 0.29 12.64
CA VAL A 69 -2.65 1.16 13.63
C VAL A 69 -3.04 0.64 15.00
N ALA A 70 -2.10 0.04 15.71
CA ALA A 70 -2.29 -0.53 17.04
C ALA A 70 -1.41 0.23 18.05
N PRO A 71 -1.95 1.23 18.77
CA PRO A 71 -1.16 2.11 19.62
C PRO A 71 -0.38 1.41 20.74
N LYS A 72 -0.83 0.22 21.17
CA LYS A 72 -0.22 -0.56 22.27
C LYS A 72 0.83 -1.57 21.80
N ASN A 73 1.00 -1.80 20.49
CA ASN A 73 1.97 -2.75 19.94
C ASN A 73 3.41 -2.55 20.42
N PRO A 74 3.91 -1.30 20.63
CA PRO A 74 5.26 -1.12 21.17
C PRO A 74 5.48 -1.79 22.54
N LYS A 75 4.42 -2.02 23.34
CA LYS A 75 4.52 -2.78 24.60
C LYS A 75 4.82 -4.27 24.39
N HIS A 76 4.62 -4.76 23.18
CA HIS A 76 4.85 -6.14 22.75
C HIS A 76 6.07 -6.28 21.82
N ASN A 77 6.90 -5.24 21.70
CA ASN A 77 8.00 -5.17 20.72
C ASN A 77 7.53 -5.35 19.27
N LEU A 78 6.33 -4.85 18.95
CA LEU A 78 5.76 -4.85 17.60
C LEU A 78 5.61 -3.43 17.08
N ASP A 79 5.63 -3.28 15.75
CA ASP A 79 5.40 -2.00 15.11
C ASP A 79 3.98 -1.49 15.34
N ARG A 80 3.88 -0.18 15.58
CA ARG A 80 2.59 0.52 15.75
C ARG A 80 1.75 0.46 14.48
N ILE A 81 2.38 0.54 13.31
CA ILE A 81 1.74 0.50 12.01
C ILE A 81 2.26 -0.71 11.26
N GLN A 82 1.36 -1.53 10.75
CA GLN A 82 1.67 -2.69 9.93
C GLN A 82 0.69 -2.74 8.77
N GLY A 83 1.01 -3.43 7.69
CA GLY A 83 0.03 -3.58 6.62
C GLY A 83 0.55 -4.31 5.41
N ILE A 84 -0.36 -4.46 4.45
CA ILE A 84 -0.10 -5.06 3.15
C ILE A 84 -0.60 -4.13 2.06
N TYR A 85 0.12 -4.12 0.95
CA TYR A 85 -0.37 -3.54 -0.30
C TYR A 85 -0.61 -4.67 -1.30
N SER A 86 -1.75 -4.64 -1.98
CA SER A 86 -2.07 -5.55 -3.08
C SER A 86 -2.18 -4.77 -4.37
N LEU A 87 -1.48 -5.23 -5.41
CA LEU A 87 -1.51 -4.70 -6.76
C LEU A 87 -2.39 -5.59 -7.64
N PHE A 88 -3.26 -4.96 -8.43
CA PHE A 88 -4.19 -5.63 -9.33
C PHE A 88 -4.06 -5.06 -10.74
N ASP A 89 -4.37 -5.88 -11.74
CA ASP A 89 -4.69 -5.39 -13.07
C ASP A 89 -6.00 -4.59 -13.01
N SER A 90 -6.01 -3.36 -13.51
CA SER A 90 -7.19 -2.47 -13.44
C SER A 90 -8.40 -2.99 -14.23
N LYS A 91 -8.17 -3.71 -15.33
CA LYS A 91 -9.23 -4.16 -16.25
C LYS A 91 -9.98 -5.38 -15.72
N THR A 92 -9.27 -6.28 -15.06
CA THR A 92 -9.78 -7.58 -14.62
C THR A 92 -9.84 -7.72 -13.10
N LEU A 93 -9.20 -6.80 -12.36
CA LEU A 93 -8.98 -6.88 -10.92
C LEU A 93 -8.25 -8.16 -10.49
N THR A 94 -7.51 -8.79 -11.41
CA THR A 94 -6.70 -9.98 -11.12
C THR A 94 -5.54 -9.58 -10.20
N PRO A 95 -5.33 -10.26 -9.06
CA PRO A 95 -4.19 -9.98 -8.18
C PRO A 95 -2.87 -10.28 -8.90
N LEU A 96 -1.95 -9.31 -8.90
CA LEU A 96 -0.64 -9.41 -9.55
C LEU A 96 0.48 -9.67 -8.53
N ALA A 97 0.47 -8.92 -7.43
CA ALA A 97 1.48 -9.02 -6.39
C ALA A 97 0.96 -8.48 -5.05
N GLN A 98 1.63 -8.85 -3.97
CA GLN A 98 1.49 -8.25 -2.65
C GLN A 98 2.85 -7.83 -2.13
N CYS A 99 2.88 -6.75 -1.35
CA CYS A 99 4.10 -6.33 -0.67
C CYS A 99 3.83 -5.86 0.77
N ASP A 100 4.92 -5.69 1.53
CA ASP A 100 4.87 -4.98 2.80
C ASP A 100 4.28 -3.59 2.58
N GLY A 101 3.16 -3.30 3.25
CA GLY A 101 2.41 -2.05 3.09
C GLY A 101 2.82 -0.94 4.08
N ALA A 102 3.70 -1.26 5.03
CA ALA A 102 4.29 -0.33 5.99
C ALA A 102 5.69 0.14 5.57
N ALA A 103 6.37 -0.62 4.71
CA ALA A 103 7.62 -0.27 4.05
C ALA A 103 7.53 1.00 3.18
#